data_AF-A0A455W8J9-F1
#
_entry.id   AF-A0A455W8J9-F1
#
_cell.length_a   1.000
_cell.length_b   1.000
_cell.length_c   1.000
_cell.angle_alpha   90.00
_cell.angle_beta   90.00
_cell.angle_gamma   90.00
#
_symmetry.space_group_name_H-M   'P 1'
#
loop_
_entity.id
_entity.type
_entity.pdbx_description
1 polymer ?
#
loop_
_entity_poly.entity_id
_entity_poly.type
_entity_poly.pdbx_seq_one_letter_code
_entity_poly.pdbx_strand_id
1 'polypeptide(L)'
;MTNTTHYTAILAEGSAVPTLLCGHCRSILSRARIFRNQGDGHQDIHCHTIGLCSADDCGAVNCCDDALARIDNPERLFDIAS
;
A
#
# COMPACT_ATOMS: atom_id res chain seq x y z
N MET A 1 -0.25 22.90 6.10
CA MET A 1 -0.74 21.54 6.37
C MET A 1 -1.64 21.15 5.22
N THR A 2 -1.08 20.55 4.17
CA THR A 2 -1.88 19.96 3.09
C THR A 2 -2.51 18.69 3.66
N ASN A 3 -3.82 18.72 3.83
CA ASN A 3 -4.58 17.59 4.36
C ASN A 3 -4.70 16.55 3.23
N THR A 4 -3.64 15.76 3.01
CA THR A 4 -3.61 14.75 1.96
C THR A 4 -4.49 13.58 2.42
N THR A 5 -5.69 13.49 1.88
CA THR A 5 -6.59 12.36 2.13
C THR A 5 -5.92 11.08 1.65
N HIS A 6 -5.42 10.29 2.59
CA HIS A 6 -4.93 8.95 2.34
C HIS A 6 -6.01 7.93 2.74
N TYR A 7 -5.95 6.75 2.15
CA TYR A 7 -6.85 5.64 2.46
C TYR A 7 -6.08 4.54 3.18
N THR A 8 -6.78 3.62 3.84
CA THR A 8 -6.16 2.42 4.43
C THR A 8 -6.22 1.27 3.43
N ALA A 9 -5.07 0.67 3.09
CA ALA A 9 -5.02 -0.50 2.24
C ALA A 9 -5.69 -1.69 2.93
N ILE A 10 -6.20 -2.63 2.14
CA ILE A 10 -6.99 -3.76 2.63
C ILE A 10 -6.34 -5.06 2.18
N LEU A 11 -6.10 -5.97 3.12
CA LEU A 11 -5.64 -7.32 2.79
C LEU A 11 -6.80 -8.10 2.16
N ALA A 12 -6.60 -8.60 0.93
CA ALA A 12 -7.57 -9.45 0.27
C ALA A 12 -7.71 -10.79 1.02
N GLU A 13 -8.93 -11.23 1.26
CA GLU A 13 -9.23 -12.51 1.89
C GLU A 13 -9.17 -13.66 0.88
N GLY A 14 -8.76 -14.85 1.33
CA GLY A 14 -8.75 -16.06 0.50
C GLY A 14 -7.72 -16.08 -0.62
N SER A 15 -6.78 -15.15 -0.67
CA SER A 15 -5.70 -15.16 -1.66
C SER A 15 -4.55 -16.07 -1.23
N ALA A 16 -4.05 -16.89 -2.16
CA ALA A 16 -2.88 -17.74 -1.93
C ALA A 16 -1.58 -16.94 -1.74
N VAL A 17 -1.56 -15.69 -2.21
CA VAL A 17 -0.45 -14.75 -2.05
C VAL A 17 -0.96 -13.47 -1.37
N PRO A 18 -0.21 -12.88 -0.43
CA PRO A 18 -0.63 -11.64 0.20
C PRO A 18 -0.87 -10.55 -0.85
N THR A 19 -2.12 -10.10 -0.94
CA THR A 19 -2.60 -9.17 -1.97
C THR A 19 -3.22 -7.99 -1.27
N LEU A 20 -2.69 -6.79 -1.52
CA LEU A 20 -3.24 -5.55 -0.98
C LEU A 20 -4.18 -4.90 -1.98
N LEU A 21 -5.28 -4.37 -1.49
CA LEU A 21 -6.31 -3.66 -2.24
C LEU A 21 -6.33 -2.19 -1.82
N CYS A 22 -6.65 -1.32 -2.78
CA CYS A 22 -6.86 0.09 -2.54
C CYS A 22 -8.08 0.30 -1.62
N GLY A 23 -7.92 1.10 -0.57
CA GLY A 23 -9.01 1.46 0.33
C GLY A 23 -10.10 2.32 -0.33
N HIS A 24 -9.77 2.99 -1.43
CA HIS A 24 -10.72 3.80 -2.20
C HIS A 24 -11.54 2.97 -3.20
N CYS A 25 -10.90 2.34 -4.18
CA CYS A 25 -11.57 1.69 -5.31
C CYS A 25 -11.53 0.16 -5.28
N ARG A 26 -10.88 -0.46 -4.27
CA ARG A 26 -10.68 -1.91 -4.14
C ARG A 26 -9.87 -2.60 -5.24
N SER A 27 -9.31 -1.85 -6.19
CA SER A 27 -8.34 -2.38 -7.15
C SER A 27 -7.07 -2.87 -6.44
N ILE A 28 -6.41 -3.86 -7.04
CA ILE A 28 -5.15 -4.40 -6.51
C ILE A 28 -4.08 -3.31 -6.49
N LEU A 29 -3.40 -3.15 -5.36
CA LEU A 29 -2.20 -2.33 -5.26
C LEU A 29 -1.02 -3.11 -5.83
N SER A 30 -0.42 -2.56 -6.89
CA SER A 30 0.77 -3.16 -7.49
C SER A 30 1.92 -3.18 -6.49
N ARG A 31 2.57 -4.33 -6.34
CA ARG A 31 3.78 -4.48 -5.50
C ARG A 31 4.89 -3.51 -5.90
N ALA A 32 5.04 -3.22 -7.19
CA ALA A 32 6.01 -2.26 -7.70
C ALA A 32 5.71 -0.79 -7.28
N ARG A 33 4.53 -0.53 -6.70
CA ARG A 33 4.11 0.79 -6.21
C ARG A 33 3.83 0.78 -4.71
N ILE A 34 4.37 -0.19 -3.98
CA ILE A 34 4.34 -0.25 -2.52
C ILE A 34 5.78 -0.07 -2.02
N PHE A 35 6.01 0.92 -1.16
CA PHE A 35 7.34 1.29 -0.72
C PHE A 35 7.33 1.90 0.68
N ARG A 36 8.50 1.91 1.35
CA ARG A 36 8.64 2.54 2.65
C ARG A 36 8.48 4.06 2.51
N ASN A 37 7.69 4.65 3.39
CA ASN A 37 7.45 6.09 3.46
C ASN A 37 8.64 6.82 4.10
N GLN A 38 9.78 6.80 3.43
CA GLN A 38 11.05 7.35 3.90
C GLN A 38 11.78 8.01 2.72
N GLY A 39 12.72 8.93 3.01
CA GLY A 39 13.52 9.61 1.98
C GLY A 39 12.72 10.57 1.10
N ASP A 40 13.15 10.74 -0.16
CA ASP A 40 12.59 11.74 -1.10
C ASP A 40 11.13 11.45 -1.51
N GLY A 41 10.62 10.25 -1.25
CA GLY A 41 9.22 9.86 -1.48
C GLY A 41 8.30 10.05 -0.27
N HIS A 42 8.80 10.64 0.82
CA HIS A 42 8.08 10.81 2.07
C HIS A 42 6.80 11.65 1.88
N GLN A 43 5.67 11.05 2.20
CA GLN A 43 4.41 11.71 2.39
C GLN A 43 4.29 12.11 3.86
N ASP A 44 3.78 13.31 4.13
CA ASP A 44 3.50 13.83 5.49
C ASP A 44 2.27 13.11 6.10
N ILE A 45 2.38 11.79 6.24
CA ILE A 45 1.38 10.89 6.80
C ILE A 45 2.06 9.94 7.79
N HIS A 46 1.38 9.64 8.89
CA HIS A 46 1.83 8.69 9.91
C HIS A 46 1.64 7.24 9.43
N CYS A 47 2.40 6.86 8.41
CA CYS A 47 2.42 5.52 7.85
C CYS A 47 3.84 5.14 7.48
N HIS A 48 4.27 3.91 7.78
CA HIS A 48 5.60 3.40 7.47
C HIS A 48 5.71 2.87 6.06
N THR A 49 4.65 2.27 5.51
CA THR A 49 4.61 1.74 4.15
C THR A 49 3.42 2.30 3.40
N ILE A 50 3.68 2.85 2.20
CA ILE A 50 2.65 3.46 1.36
C ILE A 50 2.51 2.72 0.04
N GLY A 51 1.28 2.63 -0.45
CA GLY A 51 0.92 2.05 -1.74
C GLY A 51 0.24 3.07 -2.63
N LEU A 52 0.73 3.26 -3.85
CA LEU A 52 0.08 4.12 -4.84
C LEU A 52 -0.82 3.29 -5.75
N CYS A 53 -2.11 3.62 -5.77
CA CYS A 53 -3.06 2.96 -6.66
C CYS A 53 -2.79 3.36 -8.12
N SER A 54 -2.63 2.38 -9.00
CA SER A 54 -2.42 2.55 -10.44
C SER A 54 -3.68 2.32 -11.27
N ALA A 55 -4.85 2.19 -10.64
CA ALA A 55 -6.11 2.08 -11.37
C ALA A 55 -6.42 3.42 -12.05
N ASP A 56 -6.97 3.34 -13.26
CA ASP A 56 -7.43 4.50 -14.01
C ASP A 56 -8.36 5.36 -13.14
N ASP A 57 -8.14 6.67 -13.14
CA ASP A 57 -8.87 7.69 -12.37
C ASP A 57 -8.84 7.56 -10.83
N CYS A 58 -8.04 6.66 -10.25
CA CYS A 58 -7.93 6.54 -8.78
C CYS A 58 -6.77 7.37 -8.21
N GLY A 59 -5.52 6.99 -8.52
CA GLY A 59 -4.32 7.69 -8.04
C GLY A 59 -4.15 7.76 -6.51
N ALA A 60 -4.97 7.06 -5.74
CA ALA A 60 -5.02 7.18 -4.28
C ALA A 60 -3.72 6.71 -3.60
N VAL A 61 -3.28 7.46 -2.59
CA VAL A 61 -2.25 7.04 -1.63
C VAL A 61 -2.90 6.18 -0.56
N ASN A 62 -2.34 5.01 -0.30
CA ASN A 62 -2.83 4.07 0.69
C ASN A 62 -1.77 3.82 1.77
N CYS A 63 -2.16 3.90 3.04
CA CYS A 63 -1.34 3.38 4.12
C CYS A 63 -1.48 1.86 4.19
N CYS A 64 -0.37 1.13 4.11
CA CYS A 64 -0.35 -0.32 4.03
C CYS A 64 -0.09 -1.02 5.37
N ASP A 65 0.23 -0.26 6.43
CA ASP A 65 0.71 -0.80 7.70
C ASP A 65 -0.25 -1.81 8.33
N ASP A 66 -1.55 -1.47 8.46
CA ASP A 66 -2.56 -2.36 9.05
C ASP A 66 -2.73 -3.67 8.26
N ALA A 67 -2.66 -3.59 6.93
CA ALA A 67 -2.79 -4.76 6.09
C ALA A 67 -1.53 -5.63 6.11
N LEU A 68 -0.35 -5.01 6.24
CA LEU A 68 0.93 -5.70 6.37
C LEU A 68 1.12 -6.36 7.73
N ALA A 69 0.61 -5.75 8.81
CA ALA A 69 0.64 -6.32 10.16
C ALA A 69 -0.13 -7.66 10.27
N ARG A 70 -1.04 -7.93 9.32
CA ARG A 70 -1.82 -9.17 9.23
C ARG A 70 -1.13 -10.25 8.39
N ILE A 71 0.04 -9.98 7.84
CA ILE A 71 0.82 -10.93 7.04
C ILE A 71 1.97 -11.44 7.92
N ASP A 72 2.11 -12.77 8.05
CA ASP A 72 3.16 -13.37 8.91
C ASP A 72 4.59 -12.99 8.50
N ASN A 73 4.81 -12.66 7.22
CA ASN A 73 6.13 -12.28 6.70
C ASN A 73 6.03 -11.21 5.58
N PRO A 74 5.84 -9.93 5.92
CA PRO A 74 5.56 -8.86 4.96
C PRO A 74 6.76 -8.49 4.07
N GLU A 75 7.99 -8.82 4.48
CA GLU A 75 9.22 -8.60 3.67
C GLU A 75 9.15 -9.33 2.33
N ARG A 76 8.45 -10.49 2.27
CA ARG A 76 8.17 -11.21 1.02
C ARG A 76 7.43 -10.38 -0.02
N LEU A 77 6.69 -9.34 0.39
CA LEU A 77 6.00 -8.43 -0.51
C LEU A 77 6.98 -7.51 -1.25
N PHE A 78 8.15 -7.26 -0.67
CA PHE A 78 9.23 -6.43 -1.23
C PHE A 78 10.31 -7.27 -1.93
N ASP A 79 10.48 -8.55 -1.57
CA ASP A 79 11.56 -9.43 -2.07
C ASP A 79 11.46 -9.89 -3.55
N ILE A 80 10.60 -9.32 -4.39
CA ILE A 80 10.53 -9.66 -5.83
C ILE A 80 10.48 -8.39 -6.67
N ALA A 81 11.52 -7.57 -6.53
CA ALA A 81 11.90 -6.57 -7.51
C ALA A 81 13.41 -6.71 -7.77
N SER A 82 13.77 -7.68 -8.62
CA SER A 82 15.07 -7.77 -9.28
C SER A 82 14.86 -8.05 -10.75
#